data_AF-A0A8T8WXB5-F1
#
_entry.id   AF-A0A8T8WXB5-F1
#
_cell.length_a   1.000
_cell.length_b   1.000
_cell.length_c   1.000
_cell.angle_alpha   90.00
_cell.angle_beta   90.00
_cell.angle_gamma   90.00
#
_symmetry.space_group_name_H-M   'P 1'
#
loop_
_entity.id
_entity.type
_entity.pdbx_description
1 polymer ?
#
loop_
_entity_poly.entity_id
_entity_poly.type
_entity_poly.pdbx_seq_one_letter_code
_entity_poly.pdbx_strand_id
1 'polypeptide(L)'
;MASTPTPQTPRLTQRAPLSCVPCSLKKVKCNKRMPCSTCIRKGEASQCRRENVYLTGGRQRPVSALAFRDYEEVVAENFRLRAALSQSQGVFPHATPSAETPAGTSAAFVPDSTLLDYLSELFNAVCDSGHPNSVFSPQDIHLPSRELSDRILAHAGAETTWHHFAIHYPTFMDEHDQFWRWCSNGGEHADYDPHWLAIYFSLLAEVLYLKLDDWWPQDTDAAGSEAMLHIQNWFDAAIFLLQKADFIRAPDIRCVQAIAILGDVFIVLGHRSCFFNLWPVAIRTAQMLGIDREENLAKHPPLEAELYRRLWWSLVIGDWLIVPYRTPLVRIDDFNVNMPSLADDDELADVGGVIPARAEPDPRPMQYQLALIEGAKIYYEFQQMLRAGKWMENDAVALVARTDEKIAKLIAQLPAFLRADGDEVTEDDEFRYPWMEQQRSNICYTLLDGQIAFFSTLTSLGPAEANARSRARSVCVATSRTILQLALQGRDDRIKNWFTITTLFMTCISLITLQQGDEGPDTVWADVETVYKVCDILRAKGSENRLASAALEILERAIRRRWPAHPRPIHIPTL
;
A
#
# COMPACT_ATOMS: atom_id res chain seq x y z
N MET A 1 -36.52 -41.03 24.82
CA MET A 1 -36.81 -40.89 23.38
C MET A 1 -37.29 -39.47 23.14
N ALA A 2 -36.39 -38.58 22.71
CA ALA A 2 -36.71 -37.20 22.34
C ALA A 2 -36.43 -37.05 20.85
N SER A 3 -37.49 -36.78 20.08
CA SER A 3 -37.47 -36.63 18.63
C SER A 3 -36.76 -35.34 18.21
N THR A 4 -35.68 -35.49 17.44
CA THR A 4 -34.94 -34.41 16.76
C THR A 4 -35.85 -33.69 15.75
N PRO A 5 -35.89 -32.35 15.68
CA PRO A 5 -36.68 -31.65 14.69
C PRO A 5 -35.96 -31.63 13.34
N THR A 6 -36.64 -32.13 12.32
CA THR A 6 -36.23 -32.13 10.91
C THR A 6 -36.04 -30.68 10.41
N PRO A 7 -35.03 -30.37 9.57
CA PRO A 7 -34.88 -29.04 8.99
C PRO A 7 -36.07 -28.73 8.07
N GLN A 8 -36.88 -27.74 8.45
CA GLN A 8 -38.00 -27.29 7.63
C GLN A 8 -37.48 -26.46 6.46
N THR A 9 -37.70 -26.96 5.25
CA THR A 9 -37.48 -26.21 4.01
C THR A 9 -38.34 -24.94 3.99
N PRO A 10 -37.79 -23.78 3.58
CA PRO A 10 -38.57 -22.54 3.54
C PRO A 10 -39.75 -22.66 2.58
N ARG A 11 -40.95 -22.33 3.04
CA ARG A 11 -42.17 -22.44 2.23
C ARG A 11 -42.27 -21.32 1.19
N LEU A 12 -42.84 -21.63 0.02
CA LEU A 12 -43.20 -20.66 -1.00
C LEU A 12 -44.48 -19.91 -0.59
N THR A 13 -44.49 -18.57 -0.68
CA THR A 13 -45.63 -17.73 -0.32
C THR A 13 -45.74 -16.51 -1.25
N GLN A 14 -46.93 -15.93 -1.38
CA GLN A 14 -47.10 -14.67 -2.12
C GLN A 14 -46.72 -13.43 -1.30
N ARG A 15 -46.66 -13.52 0.04
CA ARG A 15 -46.39 -12.40 0.96
C ARG A 15 -45.56 -12.85 2.16
N ALA A 16 -44.55 -12.07 2.52
CA ALA A 16 -43.70 -12.34 3.68
C ALA A 16 -44.48 -12.16 5.01
N PRO A 17 -44.31 -13.07 5.99
CA PRO A 17 -44.95 -12.95 7.29
C PRO A 17 -44.32 -11.82 8.11
N LEU A 18 -45.17 -10.94 8.66
CA LEU A 18 -44.74 -9.79 9.46
C LEU A 18 -44.56 -10.10 10.95
N SER A 19 -45.24 -11.12 11.46
CA SER A 19 -45.15 -11.59 12.85
C SER A 19 -43.94 -12.50 13.07
N CYS A 20 -43.30 -12.43 14.24
CA CYS A 20 -42.18 -13.31 14.56
C CYS A 20 -42.63 -14.76 14.82
N VAL A 21 -41.72 -15.72 14.58
CA VAL A 21 -41.98 -17.16 14.73
C VAL A 21 -42.49 -17.53 16.14
N PRO A 22 -41.87 -17.08 17.24
CA PRO A 22 -42.36 -17.44 18.58
C PRO A 22 -43.76 -16.93 18.88
N CYS A 23 -44.12 -15.72 18.44
CA CYS A 23 -45.46 -15.18 18.66
C CYS A 23 -46.51 -15.89 17.79
N SER A 24 -46.17 -16.25 16.55
CA SER A 24 -47.05 -17.02 15.67
C SER A 24 -47.30 -18.42 16.22
N LEU A 25 -46.27 -19.13 16.68
CA LEU A 25 -46.38 -20.46 17.30
C LEU A 25 -47.20 -20.41 18.60
N LYS A 26 -46.96 -19.40 19.44
CA LYS A 26 -47.69 -19.22 20.70
C LYS A 26 -49.05 -18.54 20.52
N LYS A 27 -49.45 -18.20 19.28
CA LYS A 27 -50.70 -17.50 18.92
C LYS A 27 -50.96 -16.23 19.76
N VAL A 28 -49.91 -15.45 20.02
CA VAL A 28 -49.99 -14.19 20.78
C VAL A 28 -49.74 -12.98 19.87
N LYS A 29 -50.24 -11.80 20.29
CA LYS A 29 -50.07 -10.57 19.51
C LYS A 29 -48.60 -10.18 19.40
N CYS A 30 -48.12 -10.03 18.16
CA CYS A 30 -46.80 -9.52 17.83
C CYS A 30 -46.91 -8.05 17.41
N ASN A 31 -46.05 -7.18 17.97
CA ASN A 31 -45.96 -5.78 17.52
C ASN A 31 -45.15 -5.61 16.22
N LYS A 32 -44.73 -6.72 15.60
CA LYS A 32 -44.02 -6.80 14.32
C LYS A 32 -42.67 -6.06 14.28
N ARG A 33 -42.15 -5.58 15.42
CA ARG A 33 -40.75 -5.12 15.60
C ARG A 33 -39.85 -6.32 15.94
N MET A 34 -38.55 -6.21 15.69
CA MET A 34 -37.58 -7.29 15.92
C MET A 34 -36.41 -6.78 16.76
N PRO A 35 -36.19 -7.32 17.98
CA PRO A 35 -37.05 -8.24 18.72
C PRO A 35 -38.43 -7.61 19.05
N CYS A 36 -39.48 -8.43 19.14
CA CYS A 36 -40.83 -7.94 19.41
C CYS A 36 -41.05 -7.74 20.92
N SER A 37 -41.90 -6.79 21.32
CA SER A 37 -42.11 -6.46 22.75
C SER A 37 -42.63 -7.65 23.57
N THR A 38 -43.43 -8.51 22.96
CA THR A 38 -43.92 -9.75 23.58
C THR A 38 -42.80 -10.75 23.85
N CYS A 39 -41.78 -10.85 22.99
CA CYS A 39 -40.62 -11.72 23.20
C CYS A 39 -39.64 -11.13 24.22
N ILE A 40 -39.46 -9.80 24.24
CA ILE A 40 -38.62 -9.10 25.23
C ILE A 40 -39.19 -9.31 26.64
N ARG A 41 -40.50 -9.05 26.84
CA ARG A 41 -41.16 -9.23 28.14
C ARG A 41 -41.11 -10.67 28.66
N LYS A 42 -40.96 -11.65 27.76
CA LYS A 42 -40.86 -13.07 28.11
C LYS A 42 -39.42 -13.55 28.32
N GLY A 43 -38.41 -12.67 28.18
CA GLY A 43 -37.00 -13.05 28.31
C GLY A 43 -36.46 -13.89 27.13
N GLU A 44 -37.20 -13.95 26.02
CA GLU A 44 -36.88 -14.80 24.85
C GLU A 44 -36.46 -13.94 23.63
N ALA A 45 -35.87 -12.77 23.86
CA ALA A 45 -35.52 -11.83 22.79
C ALA A 45 -34.57 -12.44 21.74
N SER A 46 -33.63 -13.28 22.18
CA SER A 46 -32.69 -14.02 21.31
C SER A 46 -33.34 -15.02 20.36
N GLN A 47 -34.56 -15.49 20.68
CA GLN A 47 -35.32 -16.42 19.84
C GLN A 47 -36.29 -15.70 18.91
N CYS A 48 -36.44 -14.38 19.05
CA CYS A 48 -37.33 -13.58 18.23
C CYS A 48 -36.76 -13.41 16.82
N ARG A 49 -37.22 -14.24 15.88
CA ARG A 49 -36.89 -14.14 14.44
C ARG A 49 -38.15 -14.15 13.57
N ARG A 50 -38.07 -13.60 12.35
CA ARG A 50 -39.10 -13.79 11.33
C ARG A 50 -38.89 -15.12 10.61
N GLU A 51 -39.96 -15.69 10.09
CA GLU A 51 -39.89 -16.90 9.28
C GLU A 51 -39.26 -16.56 7.92
N ASN A 52 -38.29 -17.35 7.48
CA ASN A 52 -37.73 -17.25 6.13
C ASN A 52 -38.68 -17.96 5.16
N VAL A 53 -39.16 -17.25 4.14
CA VAL A 53 -40.07 -17.77 3.09
C VAL A 53 -39.57 -17.36 1.71
N TYR A 54 -39.86 -18.15 0.68
CA TYR A 54 -39.62 -17.78 -0.72
C TYR A 54 -40.83 -17.05 -1.30
N LEU A 55 -40.63 -15.97 -2.05
CA LEU A 55 -41.70 -15.22 -2.71
C LEU A 55 -41.89 -15.65 -4.17
N THR A 56 -43.13 -15.88 -4.61
CA THR A 56 -43.44 -16.51 -5.92
C THR A 56 -43.33 -15.60 -7.15
N GLY A 57 -42.59 -14.48 -7.08
CA GLY A 57 -42.42 -13.55 -8.20
C GLY A 57 -41.09 -12.81 -8.07
N GLY A 58 -40.18 -13.05 -9.03
CA GLY A 58 -38.81 -12.56 -9.03
C GLY A 58 -38.69 -11.04 -8.90
N ARG A 59 -38.48 -10.58 -7.67
CA ARG A 59 -37.80 -9.34 -7.30
C ARG A 59 -37.30 -9.54 -5.87
N GLN A 60 -36.03 -9.91 -5.72
CA GLN A 60 -35.38 -9.83 -4.42
C GLN A 60 -35.18 -8.35 -4.07
N ARG A 61 -35.68 -7.91 -2.91
CA ARG A 61 -35.05 -6.84 -2.16
C ARG A 61 -34.85 -7.26 -0.69
N PRO A 62 -33.75 -6.81 -0.07
CA PRO A 62 -33.04 -7.48 1.03
C PRO A 62 -33.49 -6.98 2.41
N VAL A 63 -33.15 -7.71 3.48
CA VAL A 63 -33.12 -7.14 4.84
C VAL A 63 -31.98 -7.76 5.66
N SER A 64 -30.77 -7.20 5.56
CA SER A 64 -29.84 -7.13 6.69
C SER A 64 -30.01 -5.77 7.36
N ALA A 65 -31.04 -5.64 8.20
CA ALA A 65 -31.14 -4.49 9.08
C ALA A 65 -30.17 -4.70 10.25
N LEU A 66 -28.97 -4.12 10.12
CA LEU A 66 -28.22 -3.65 11.29
C LEU A 66 -29.18 -2.82 12.15
N ALA A 67 -29.22 -3.13 13.43
CA ALA A 67 -30.08 -2.46 14.39
C ALA A 67 -29.70 -0.97 14.47
N PHE A 68 -30.53 -0.09 13.90
CA PHE A 68 -30.52 1.31 14.28
C PHE A 68 -30.93 1.37 15.76
N ARG A 69 -29.97 1.65 16.64
CA ARG A 69 -30.28 2.14 17.99
C ARG A 69 -31.02 3.46 17.84
N ASP A 70 -32.00 3.69 18.71
CA ASP A 70 -32.70 4.96 18.76
C ASP A 70 -31.69 6.08 19.03
N TYR A 71 -31.73 7.16 18.28
CA TYR A 71 -30.75 8.26 18.39
C TYR A 71 -30.74 8.82 19.83
N GLU A 72 -31.91 8.86 20.47
CA GLU A 72 -32.05 9.29 21.86
C GLU A 72 -31.38 8.34 22.86
N GLU A 73 -31.37 7.02 22.61
CA GLU A 73 -30.63 6.06 23.46
C GLU A 73 -29.12 6.21 23.32
N VAL A 74 -28.62 6.47 22.10
CA VAL A 74 -27.19 6.69 21.85
C VAL A 74 -26.71 7.99 22.48
N VAL A 75 -27.55 9.04 22.46
CA VAL A 75 -27.26 10.32 23.10
C VAL A 75 -27.29 10.17 24.63
N ALA A 76 -28.28 9.45 25.18
CA ALA A 76 -28.36 9.19 26.62
C ALA A 76 -27.18 8.36 27.13
N GLU A 77 -26.73 7.38 26.35
CA GLU A 77 -25.57 6.55 26.69
C GLU A 77 -24.27 7.34 26.58
N ASN A 78 -24.10 8.18 25.55
CA ASN A 78 -22.96 9.10 25.47
C ASN A 78 -22.91 10.05 26.67
N PHE A 79 -24.06 10.54 27.13
CA PHE A 79 -24.13 11.41 28.30
C PHE A 79 -23.71 10.67 29.57
N ARG A 80 -24.17 9.43 29.76
CA ARG A 80 -23.74 8.57 30.89
C ARG A 80 -22.25 8.25 30.86
N LEU A 81 -21.71 7.91 29.69
CA LEU A 81 -20.29 7.58 29.53
C LEU A 81 -19.39 8.79 29.76
N ARG A 82 -19.78 9.98 29.29
CA ARG A 82 -19.07 11.24 29.58
C ARG A 82 -19.11 11.58 31.07
N ALA A 83 -20.25 11.38 31.73
CA ALA A 83 -20.37 11.57 33.17
C ALA A 83 -19.48 10.59 33.96
N ALA A 84 -19.44 9.31 33.57
CA ALA A 84 -18.56 8.31 34.16
C ALA A 84 -17.07 8.64 33.97
N LEU A 85 -16.69 9.13 32.78
CA LEU A 85 -15.32 9.59 32.49
C LEU A 85 -14.93 10.82 33.34
N SER A 86 -15.85 11.77 33.53
CA SER A 86 -15.62 12.95 34.37
C SER A 86 -15.45 12.61 35.86
N GLN A 87 -16.07 11.53 36.33
CA GLN A 87 -15.86 11.02 37.69
C GLN A 87 -14.55 10.23 37.82
N SER A 88 -13.99 9.72 36.72
CA SER A 88 -12.70 9.03 36.69
C SER A 88 -11.49 9.97 36.46
N GLN A 89 -11.73 11.20 35.99
CA GLN A 89 -10.70 12.23 35.80
C GLN A 89 -10.66 13.22 36.98
N GLY A 90 -10.35 12.69 38.16
CA GLY A 90 -9.86 13.48 39.29
C GLY A 90 -8.46 13.00 39.63
N VAL A 91 -7.49 13.93 39.62
CA VAL A 91 -6.05 13.75 39.93
C VAL A 91 -5.18 13.34 38.73
N PHE A 92 -4.69 14.33 37.99
CA PHE A 92 -3.34 14.26 37.41
C PHE A 92 -2.35 14.74 38.48
N PRO A 93 -1.56 13.86 39.13
CA PRO A 93 -0.38 14.33 39.84
C PRO A 93 0.73 14.52 38.80
N HIS A 94 1.34 15.70 38.80
CA HIS A 94 2.65 15.92 38.20
C HIS A 94 3.57 14.75 38.56
N ALA A 95 4.06 14.06 37.53
CA ALA A 95 5.01 12.97 37.70
C ALA A 95 6.31 13.52 38.32
N THR A 96 6.52 13.20 39.59
CA THR A 96 7.86 13.09 40.16
C THR A 96 8.22 11.60 40.18
N PRO A 97 9.43 11.21 39.78
CA PRO A 97 9.79 9.80 39.71
C PRO A 97 10.11 9.31 41.11
N SER A 98 9.28 8.42 41.66
CA SER A 98 9.61 7.67 42.88
C SER A 98 8.95 6.30 42.87
N ALA A 99 9.82 5.30 42.69
CA ALA A 99 9.91 4.00 43.36
C ALA A 99 8.65 3.12 43.53
N GLU A 100 8.84 1.89 43.04
CA GLU A 100 8.30 0.61 43.55
C GLU A 100 6.80 0.32 43.35
N THR A 101 6.50 -0.34 42.23
CA THR A 101 5.25 -1.08 42.02
C THR A 101 5.41 -2.53 42.52
N PRO A 102 4.42 -3.11 43.23
CA PRO A 102 4.52 -4.48 43.74
C PRO A 102 4.57 -5.52 42.63
N ALA A 103 5.42 -6.54 42.81
CA ALA A 103 5.52 -7.70 41.94
C ALA A 103 4.18 -8.47 41.87
N GLY A 104 3.61 -8.61 40.67
CA GLY A 104 2.44 -9.48 40.47
C GLY A 104 1.61 -9.26 39.19
N THR A 105 1.79 -8.16 38.44
CA THR A 105 1.12 -7.98 37.14
C THR A 105 1.98 -8.52 36.02
N SER A 106 1.47 -9.51 35.27
CA SER A 106 2.04 -9.94 33.98
C SER A 106 2.30 -8.69 33.13
N ALA A 107 3.57 -8.47 32.77
CA ALA A 107 3.96 -7.31 31.99
C ALA A 107 3.25 -7.35 30.64
N ALA A 108 2.75 -6.20 30.18
CA ALA A 108 2.16 -6.10 28.85
C ALA A 108 3.20 -6.52 27.80
N PHE A 109 2.76 -7.27 26.79
CA PHE A 109 3.58 -7.65 25.66
C PHE A 109 4.06 -6.41 24.91
N VAL A 110 5.36 -6.40 24.61
CA VAL A 110 6.01 -5.36 23.81
C VAL A 110 6.45 -5.99 22.49
N PRO A 111 5.89 -5.57 21.35
CA PRO A 111 6.30 -6.07 20.04
C PRO A 111 7.79 -5.85 19.80
N ASP A 112 8.44 -6.78 19.10
CA ASP A 112 9.82 -6.61 18.66
C ASP A 112 9.92 -5.47 17.62
N SER A 113 10.79 -4.49 17.87
CA SER A 113 11.01 -3.35 16.97
C SER A 113 12.24 -3.49 16.08
N THR A 114 13.03 -4.57 16.22
CA THR A 114 14.36 -4.68 15.59
C THR A 114 14.33 -4.39 14.09
N LEU A 115 13.38 -5.00 13.36
CA LEU A 115 13.23 -4.78 11.92
C LEU A 115 12.81 -3.34 11.60
N LEU A 116 11.90 -2.76 12.39
CA LEU A 116 11.46 -1.38 12.24
C LEU A 116 12.59 -0.37 12.49
N ASP A 117 13.48 -0.68 13.43
CA ASP A 117 14.65 0.16 13.75
C ASP A 117 15.64 0.19 12.56
N TYR A 118 15.89 -0.97 11.92
CA TYR A 118 16.68 -1.04 10.69
C TYR A 118 16.02 -0.30 9.52
N LEU A 119 14.69 -0.42 9.37
CA LEU A 119 13.96 0.34 8.34
C LEU A 119 14.08 1.85 8.58
N SER A 120 13.95 2.29 9.82
CA SER A 120 14.15 3.70 10.17
C SER A 120 15.58 4.15 9.92
N GLU A 121 16.58 3.31 10.20
CA GLU A 121 17.99 3.59 9.87
C GLU A 121 18.18 3.76 8.36
N LEU A 122 17.61 2.87 7.54
CA LEU A 122 17.67 2.94 6.08
C LEU A 122 17.16 4.26 5.56
N PHE A 123 15.92 4.62 5.89
CA PHE A 123 15.36 5.88 5.41
C PHE A 123 16.16 7.07 5.93
N ASN A 124 16.58 7.09 7.20
CA ASN A 124 17.38 8.21 7.72
C ASN A 124 18.77 8.34 7.08
N ALA A 125 19.32 7.25 6.53
CA ALA A 125 20.59 7.25 5.80
C ALA A 125 20.47 7.78 4.37
N VAL A 126 19.26 7.85 3.82
CA VAL A 126 19.00 8.54 2.54
C VAL A 126 19.16 10.05 2.75
N CYS A 127 20.35 10.56 2.44
CA CYS A 127 20.72 11.96 2.62
C CYS A 127 20.02 12.89 1.61
N ASP A 128 19.32 13.91 2.11
CA ASP A 128 18.81 15.03 1.29
C ASP A 128 19.93 15.93 0.73
N SER A 129 21.15 15.85 1.28
CA SER A 129 22.20 16.86 1.15
C SER A 129 23.24 16.60 0.06
N GLY A 130 22.95 15.71 -0.90
CA GLY A 130 23.94 15.22 -1.88
C GLY A 130 23.89 15.87 -3.27
N HIS A 131 22.75 16.42 -3.69
CA HIS A 131 22.60 17.02 -5.02
C HIS A 131 22.28 18.51 -4.91
N PRO A 132 23.11 19.40 -5.49
CA PRO A 132 22.75 20.80 -5.61
C PRO A 132 21.52 20.92 -6.50
N ASN A 133 20.49 21.63 -6.05
CA ASN A 133 19.34 21.97 -6.89
C ASN A 133 19.84 22.54 -8.22
N SER A 134 19.32 22.00 -9.31
CA SER A 134 19.72 22.38 -10.66
C SER A 134 18.80 23.43 -11.29
N VAL A 135 17.60 23.64 -10.73
CA VAL A 135 16.59 24.58 -11.25
C VAL A 135 16.23 25.64 -10.22
N PHE A 136 16.49 26.92 -10.55
CA PHE A 136 16.10 28.08 -9.73
C PHE A 136 15.24 29.08 -10.50
N SER A 137 15.23 28.97 -11.82
CA SER A 137 14.51 29.81 -12.76
C SER A 137 14.01 28.99 -13.94
N PRO A 138 13.04 29.49 -14.74
CA PRO A 138 12.57 28.78 -15.92
C PRO A 138 13.67 28.47 -16.94
N GLN A 139 14.74 29.28 -16.99
CA GLN A 139 15.85 29.11 -17.92
C GLN A 139 16.76 27.92 -17.57
N ASP A 140 16.74 27.46 -16.31
CA ASP A 140 17.54 26.33 -15.84
C ASP A 140 16.90 24.98 -16.21
N ILE A 141 15.64 24.99 -16.66
CA ILE A 141 14.91 23.78 -17.05
C ILE A 141 15.45 23.26 -18.38
N HIS A 142 15.98 22.05 -18.39
CA HIS A 142 16.45 21.36 -19.59
C HIS A 142 15.25 20.82 -20.37
N LEU A 143 14.70 21.61 -21.28
CA LEU A 143 13.65 21.14 -22.18
C LEU A 143 14.22 20.09 -23.16
N PRO A 144 13.67 18.85 -23.21
CA PRO A 144 14.12 17.85 -24.20
C PRO A 144 13.76 18.29 -25.62
N SER A 145 14.24 17.59 -26.65
CA SER A 145 13.62 17.71 -27.98
C SER A 145 12.24 17.04 -27.98
N ARG A 146 11.37 17.38 -28.94
CA ARG A 146 10.08 16.70 -29.12
C ARG A 146 10.30 15.20 -29.32
N GLU A 147 11.24 14.83 -30.17
CA GLU A 147 11.55 13.43 -30.50
C GLU A 147 12.06 12.66 -29.28
N LEU A 148 12.83 13.31 -28.41
CA LEU A 148 13.25 12.70 -27.16
C LEU A 148 12.07 12.55 -26.19
N SER A 149 11.23 13.57 -26.06
CA SER A 149 10.01 13.56 -25.25
C SER A 149 9.06 12.44 -25.68
N ASP A 150 8.79 12.31 -26.98
CA ASP A 150 7.96 11.26 -27.57
C ASP A 150 8.50 9.86 -27.26
N ARG A 151 9.82 9.67 -27.41
CA ARG A 151 10.46 8.37 -27.14
C ARG A 151 10.40 7.98 -25.66
N ILE A 152 10.65 8.92 -24.75
CA ILE A 152 10.54 8.66 -23.31
C ILE A 152 9.08 8.29 -22.99
N LEU A 153 8.13 9.13 -23.40
CA LEU A 153 6.73 8.97 -23.02
C LEU A 153 6.02 7.79 -23.71
N ALA A 154 6.57 7.26 -24.80
CA ALA A 154 6.10 6.00 -25.38
C ALA A 154 6.13 4.83 -24.37
N HIS A 155 7.05 4.85 -23.40
CA HIS A 155 7.11 3.88 -22.32
C HIS A 155 6.14 4.19 -21.17
N ALA A 156 5.60 5.41 -21.08
CA ALA A 156 4.77 5.80 -19.95
C ALA A 156 3.45 5.00 -19.92
N GLY A 157 2.79 4.86 -21.07
CA GLY A 157 1.46 4.25 -21.18
C GLY A 157 1.36 2.85 -20.58
N ALA A 158 1.81 1.83 -21.31
CA ALA A 158 1.67 0.45 -20.84
C ALA A 158 2.67 0.06 -19.75
N GLU A 159 3.80 0.76 -19.60
CA GLU A 159 4.92 0.22 -18.82
C GLU A 159 5.17 0.90 -17.48
N THR A 160 4.79 2.17 -17.28
CA THR A 160 5.08 2.87 -16.01
C THR A 160 3.87 3.46 -15.31
N THR A 161 2.84 3.95 -16.02
CA THR A 161 1.72 4.68 -15.38
C THR A 161 0.94 3.87 -14.34
N TRP A 162 0.98 2.54 -14.42
CA TRP A 162 0.38 1.64 -13.43
C TRP A 162 1.07 1.67 -12.05
N HIS A 163 2.25 2.29 -11.89
CA HIS A 163 2.87 2.46 -10.57
C HIS A 163 2.08 3.44 -9.70
N HIS A 164 1.60 4.52 -10.31
CA HIS A 164 0.98 5.64 -9.59
C HIS A 164 -0.50 5.86 -9.94
N PHE A 165 -0.99 5.40 -11.10
CA PHE A 165 -2.36 5.60 -11.62
C PHE A 165 -2.85 7.05 -11.52
N ALA A 166 -1.95 8.00 -11.71
CA ALA A 166 -2.21 9.42 -11.46
C ALA A 166 -2.73 10.17 -12.68
N ILE A 167 -2.51 9.66 -13.89
CA ILE A 167 -2.96 10.28 -15.13
C ILE A 167 -3.77 9.31 -15.97
N HIS A 168 -4.58 9.87 -16.87
CA HIS A 168 -5.14 9.13 -17.99
C HIS A 168 -4.20 9.33 -19.18
N TYR A 169 -3.47 8.28 -19.57
CA TYR A 169 -2.38 8.39 -20.54
C TYR A 169 -2.80 8.99 -21.90
N PRO A 170 -3.93 8.57 -22.53
CA PRO A 170 -4.37 9.17 -23.79
C PRO A 170 -4.61 10.68 -23.71
N THR A 171 -5.27 11.15 -22.63
CA THR A 171 -5.51 12.59 -22.44
C THR A 171 -4.20 13.35 -22.24
N PHE A 172 -3.27 12.79 -21.47
CA PHE A 172 -1.96 13.41 -21.27
C PHE A 172 -1.18 13.55 -22.58
N MET A 173 -1.21 12.54 -23.46
CA MET A 173 -0.56 12.60 -24.77
C MET A 173 -1.20 13.63 -25.71
N ASP A 174 -2.52 13.82 -25.64
CA ASP A 174 -3.20 14.90 -26.37
C ASP A 174 -2.76 16.30 -25.87
N GLU A 175 -2.57 16.46 -24.56
CA GLU A 175 -2.07 17.71 -23.96
C GLU A 175 -0.57 17.94 -24.28
N HIS A 176 0.21 16.88 -24.33
CA HIS A 176 1.62 16.91 -24.75
C HIS A 176 1.75 17.41 -26.19
N ASP A 177 0.90 16.90 -27.08
CA ASP A 177 0.87 17.32 -28.48
C ASP A 177 0.51 18.82 -28.62
N GLN A 178 -0.36 19.32 -27.74
CA GLN A 178 -0.71 20.75 -27.67
C GLN A 178 0.48 21.60 -27.18
N PHE A 179 1.20 21.15 -26.16
CA PHE A 179 2.40 21.82 -25.67
C PHE A 179 3.48 21.93 -26.76
N TRP A 180 3.72 20.85 -27.51
CA TRP A 180 4.72 20.89 -28.58
C TRP A 180 4.30 21.75 -29.78
N ARG A 181 2.99 21.84 -30.06
CA ARG A 181 2.45 22.81 -31.03
C ARG A 181 2.65 24.25 -30.56
N TRP A 182 2.47 24.53 -29.27
CA TRP A 182 2.76 25.83 -28.67
C TRP A 182 4.23 26.22 -28.86
N CYS A 183 5.16 25.33 -28.48
CA CYS A 183 6.60 25.55 -28.66
C CYS A 183 6.98 25.77 -30.13
N SER A 184 6.39 24.99 -31.04
CA SER A 184 6.63 25.14 -32.49
C SER A 184 6.17 26.49 -33.06
N ASN A 185 5.19 27.13 -32.41
CA ASN A 185 4.68 28.44 -32.78
C ASN A 185 5.44 29.60 -32.09
N GLY A 186 6.58 29.32 -31.45
CA GLY A 186 7.43 30.32 -30.79
C GLY A 186 7.04 30.62 -29.34
N GLY A 187 6.15 29.82 -28.75
CA GLY A 187 5.84 29.93 -27.33
C GLY A 187 6.97 29.38 -26.46
N GLU A 188 7.27 30.06 -25.35
CA GLU A 188 8.27 29.60 -24.38
C GLU A 188 7.61 28.66 -23.34
N HIS A 189 8.35 27.67 -22.85
CA HIS A 189 7.88 26.81 -21.76
C HIS A 189 7.68 27.60 -20.46
N ALA A 190 8.41 28.71 -20.28
CA ALA A 190 8.26 29.60 -19.15
C ALA A 190 6.86 30.24 -19.07
N ASP A 191 6.15 30.36 -20.19
CA ASP A 191 4.82 30.98 -20.27
C ASP A 191 3.67 29.96 -20.32
N TYR A 192 3.98 28.67 -20.33
CA TYR A 192 2.99 27.59 -20.35
C TYR A 192 2.45 27.27 -18.95
N ASP A 193 1.36 26.48 -18.87
CA ASP A 193 0.71 26.13 -17.59
C ASP A 193 1.68 25.38 -16.66
N PRO A 194 2.04 25.96 -15.50
CA PRO A 194 2.98 25.33 -14.57
C PRO A 194 2.41 24.04 -13.95
N HIS A 195 1.09 23.90 -13.85
CA HIS A 195 0.47 22.69 -13.28
C HIS A 195 0.69 21.50 -14.20
N TRP A 196 0.41 21.67 -15.50
CA TRP A 196 0.65 20.63 -16.50
C TRP A 196 2.14 20.34 -16.66
N LEU A 197 2.99 21.38 -16.70
CA LEU A 197 4.44 21.17 -16.79
C LEU A 197 5.00 20.41 -15.59
N ALA A 198 4.46 20.61 -14.39
CA ALA A 198 4.87 19.84 -13.21
C ALA A 198 4.61 18.33 -13.42
N ILE A 199 3.46 17.94 -13.97
CA ILE A 199 3.17 16.54 -14.34
C ILE A 199 4.15 16.07 -15.42
N TYR A 200 4.32 16.85 -16.47
CA TYR A 200 5.17 16.51 -17.61
C TYR A 200 6.61 16.20 -17.19
N PHE A 201 7.25 17.08 -16.41
CA PHE A 201 8.61 16.84 -15.94
C PHE A 201 8.70 15.75 -14.87
N SER A 202 7.64 15.54 -14.07
CA SER A 202 7.57 14.39 -13.16
C SER A 202 7.60 13.07 -13.94
N LEU A 203 6.80 12.95 -15.00
CA LEU A 203 6.76 11.76 -15.86
C LEU A 203 8.07 11.54 -16.61
N LEU A 204 8.69 12.60 -17.15
CA LEU A 204 9.97 12.46 -17.82
C LEU A 204 11.05 11.92 -16.86
N ALA A 205 11.12 12.44 -15.63
CA ALA A 205 12.05 11.97 -14.61
C ALA A 205 11.77 10.51 -14.21
N GLU A 206 10.51 10.17 -13.95
CA GLU A 206 10.07 8.83 -13.57
C GLU A 206 10.37 7.81 -14.67
N VAL A 207 9.90 8.06 -15.89
CA VAL A 207 10.00 7.10 -17.00
C VAL A 207 11.45 6.89 -17.40
N LEU A 208 12.24 7.98 -17.49
CA LEU A 208 13.67 7.85 -17.81
C LEU A 208 14.40 7.06 -16.71
N TYR A 209 14.08 7.28 -15.43
CA TYR A 209 14.68 6.52 -14.33
C TYR A 209 14.33 5.02 -14.38
N LEU A 210 13.03 4.70 -14.49
CA LEU A 210 12.56 3.32 -14.49
C LEU A 210 13.04 2.54 -15.72
N LYS A 211 13.22 3.23 -16.86
CA LYS A 211 13.59 2.62 -18.15
C LYS A 211 15.03 2.86 -18.57
N LEU A 212 15.86 3.32 -17.65
CA LEU A 212 17.25 3.67 -17.91
C LEU A 212 18.08 2.50 -18.49
N ASP A 213 17.81 1.26 -18.08
CA ASP A 213 18.57 0.07 -18.53
C ASP A 213 18.01 -0.53 -19.82
N ASP A 214 16.76 -0.19 -20.18
CA ASP A 214 16.03 -0.87 -21.24
C ASP A 214 16.39 -0.30 -22.62
N TRP A 215 16.46 1.03 -22.74
CA TRP A 215 16.57 1.69 -24.04
C TRP A 215 17.51 2.92 -24.08
N TRP A 216 17.90 3.48 -22.93
CA TRP A 216 18.87 4.57 -22.92
C TRP A 216 20.27 4.01 -23.20
N PRO A 217 21.06 4.60 -24.12
CA PRO A 217 22.41 4.11 -24.39
C PRO A 217 23.27 4.13 -23.11
N GLN A 218 23.74 2.96 -22.68
CA GLN A 218 24.65 2.81 -21.53
C GLN A 218 26.05 2.34 -21.94
N ASP A 219 26.40 2.45 -23.23
CA ASP A 219 27.68 1.96 -23.78
C ASP A 219 28.91 2.63 -23.13
N THR A 220 28.71 3.73 -22.39
CA THR A 220 29.76 4.45 -21.65
C THR A 220 29.21 5.03 -20.34
N ASP A 221 30.06 5.13 -19.31
CA ASP A 221 29.75 5.80 -18.03
C ASP A 221 29.25 7.26 -18.21
N ALA A 222 29.70 7.92 -19.29
CA ALA A 222 29.29 9.28 -19.63
C ALA A 222 27.80 9.36 -20.01
N ALA A 223 27.28 8.38 -20.75
CA ALA A 223 25.89 8.37 -21.20
C ALA A 223 24.90 8.08 -20.05
N GLY A 224 25.27 7.22 -19.11
CA GLY A 224 24.51 7.04 -17.86
C GLY A 224 24.53 8.29 -16.97
N SER A 225 25.70 8.95 -16.87
CA SER A 225 25.83 10.22 -16.15
C SER A 225 24.95 11.34 -16.75
N GLU A 226 24.84 11.39 -18.07
CA GLU A 226 23.98 12.34 -18.79
C GLU A 226 22.49 12.10 -18.50
N ALA A 227 22.04 10.85 -18.51
CA ALA A 227 20.66 10.52 -18.15
C ALA A 227 20.31 10.93 -16.72
N MET A 228 21.20 10.65 -15.77
CA MET A 228 21.00 11.04 -14.37
C MET A 228 20.94 12.56 -14.19
N LEU A 229 21.69 13.32 -14.98
CA LEU A 229 21.59 14.78 -15.01
C LEU A 229 20.22 15.25 -15.49
N HIS A 230 19.67 14.63 -16.54
CA HIS A 230 18.31 14.91 -17.00
C HIS A 230 17.26 14.56 -15.95
N ILE A 231 17.35 13.37 -15.34
CA ILE A 231 16.43 12.92 -14.29
C ILE A 231 16.42 13.92 -13.11
N GLN A 232 17.61 14.33 -12.64
CA GLN A 232 17.72 15.31 -11.55
C GLN A 232 17.17 16.68 -11.94
N ASN A 233 17.48 17.16 -13.15
CA ASN A 233 16.97 18.44 -13.62
C ASN A 233 15.44 18.44 -13.78
N TRP A 234 14.85 17.37 -14.31
CA TRP A 234 13.41 17.26 -14.47
C TRP A 234 12.69 17.06 -13.14
N PHE A 235 13.29 16.34 -12.19
CA PHE A 235 12.82 16.29 -10.82
C PHE A 235 12.78 17.69 -10.19
N ASP A 236 13.88 18.43 -10.24
CA ASP A 236 13.97 19.80 -9.72
C ASP A 236 13.01 20.76 -10.45
N ALA A 237 12.86 20.60 -11.76
CA ALA A 237 11.91 21.37 -12.56
C ALA A 237 10.48 21.13 -12.10
N ALA A 238 10.08 19.88 -11.85
CA ALA A 238 8.76 19.56 -11.34
C ALA A 238 8.49 20.22 -9.97
N ILE A 239 9.47 20.20 -9.06
CA ILE A 239 9.37 20.87 -7.75
C ILE A 239 9.27 22.40 -7.91
N PHE A 240 10.09 22.98 -8.77
CA PHE A 240 10.04 24.41 -9.10
C PHE A 240 8.67 24.80 -9.69
N LEU A 241 8.12 23.99 -10.58
CA LEU A 241 6.83 24.24 -11.23
C LEU A 241 5.64 24.09 -10.27
N LEU A 242 5.70 23.14 -9.33
CA LEU A 242 4.74 23.06 -8.22
C LEU A 242 4.74 24.36 -7.41
N GLN A 243 5.92 24.90 -7.08
CA GLN A 243 6.03 26.19 -6.38
C GLN A 243 5.49 27.35 -7.22
N LYS A 244 5.80 27.38 -8.52
CA LYS A 244 5.28 28.38 -9.46
C LYS A 244 3.75 28.33 -9.59
N ALA A 245 3.16 27.14 -9.47
CA ALA A 245 1.72 26.92 -9.40
C ALA A 245 1.07 27.35 -8.06
N ASP A 246 1.88 27.79 -7.08
CA ASP A 246 1.43 28.15 -5.73
C ASP A 246 0.61 27.03 -5.04
N PHE A 247 1.02 25.77 -5.24
CA PHE A 247 0.27 24.57 -4.83
C PHE A 247 -0.11 24.49 -3.35
N ILE A 248 0.55 25.26 -2.48
CA ILE A 248 0.23 25.37 -1.05
C ILE A 248 -1.00 26.25 -0.80
N ARG A 249 -1.18 27.30 -1.62
CA ARG A 249 -2.27 28.28 -1.47
C ARG A 249 -3.40 28.05 -2.46
N ALA A 250 -3.11 27.42 -3.60
CA ALA A 250 -4.05 27.10 -4.67
C ALA A 250 -4.15 25.57 -4.82
N PRO A 251 -5.12 24.91 -4.17
CA PRO A 251 -5.35 23.48 -4.34
C PRO A 251 -5.73 23.17 -5.79
N ASP A 252 -4.96 22.31 -6.45
CA ASP A 252 -5.22 21.84 -7.80
C ASP A 252 -4.90 20.34 -7.92
N ILE A 253 -5.72 19.63 -8.67
CA ILE A 253 -5.59 18.18 -8.83
C ILE A 253 -4.29 17.80 -9.53
N ARG A 254 -3.80 18.62 -10.46
CA ARG A 254 -2.55 18.38 -11.19
C ARG A 254 -1.33 18.42 -10.28
N CYS A 255 -1.37 19.23 -9.21
CA CYS A 255 -0.34 19.19 -8.18
C CYS A 255 -0.34 17.86 -7.43
N VAL A 256 -1.52 17.30 -7.13
CA VAL A 256 -1.66 15.97 -6.50
C VAL A 256 -1.12 14.89 -7.44
N GLN A 257 -1.44 14.96 -8.74
CA GLN A 257 -0.95 14.03 -9.75
C GLN A 257 0.58 14.06 -9.88
N ALA A 258 1.16 15.25 -9.99
CA ALA A 258 2.62 15.43 -10.06
C ALA A 258 3.31 14.87 -8.81
N ILE A 259 2.81 15.14 -7.60
CA ILE A 259 3.39 14.60 -6.36
C ILE A 259 3.26 13.07 -6.31
N ALA A 260 2.15 12.50 -6.77
CA ALA A 260 1.97 11.05 -6.82
C ALA A 260 2.99 10.36 -7.74
N ILE A 261 3.26 10.96 -8.91
CA ILE A 261 4.27 10.51 -9.87
C ILE A 261 5.69 10.62 -9.29
N LEU A 262 6.03 11.77 -8.70
CA LEU A 262 7.32 11.97 -8.03
C LEU A 262 7.53 10.98 -6.88
N GLY A 263 6.46 10.42 -6.32
CA GLY A 263 6.45 9.31 -5.36
C GLY A 263 7.45 8.20 -5.69
N ASP A 264 7.54 7.84 -6.97
CA ASP A 264 8.38 6.74 -7.43
C ASP A 264 9.87 7.09 -7.49
N VAL A 265 10.21 8.38 -7.56
CA VAL A 265 11.60 8.86 -7.71
C VAL A 265 12.16 9.61 -6.50
N PHE A 266 11.34 10.12 -5.56
CA PHE A 266 11.84 10.89 -4.41
C PHE A 266 12.95 10.17 -3.64
N ILE A 267 12.69 8.92 -3.24
CA ILE A 267 13.58 8.18 -2.33
C ILE A 267 14.84 7.70 -3.05
N VAL A 268 14.71 7.19 -4.28
CA VAL A 268 15.85 6.69 -5.06
C VAL A 268 16.83 7.80 -5.44
N LEU A 269 16.34 9.02 -5.67
CA LEU A 269 17.17 10.20 -5.98
C LEU A 269 17.77 10.86 -4.73
N GLY A 270 17.37 10.43 -3.52
CA GLY A 270 17.88 10.97 -2.27
C GLY A 270 17.05 12.10 -1.66
N HIS A 271 15.90 12.45 -2.24
CA HIS A 271 15.01 13.51 -1.77
C HIS A 271 13.99 13.00 -0.76
N ARG A 272 14.48 12.40 0.32
CA ARG A 272 13.67 11.79 1.37
C ARG A 272 12.71 12.79 2.01
N SER A 273 13.20 13.97 2.37
CA SER A 273 12.38 15.02 2.99
C SER A 273 11.28 15.49 2.04
N CYS A 274 11.52 15.54 0.73
CA CYS A 274 10.50 15.87 -0.24
C CYS A 274 9.36 14.86 -0.22
N PHE A 275 9.66 13.54 -0.20
CA PHE A 275 8.63 12.51 -0.03
C PHE A 275 7.78 12.74 1.22
N PHE A 276 8.42 12.86 2.39
CA PHE A 276 7.70 12.98 3.66
C PHE A 276 6.97 14.30 3.88
N ASN A 277 7.27 15.35 3.10
CA ASN A 277 6.59 16.63 3.18
C ASN A 277 5.52 16.80 2.10
N LEU A 278 5.81 16.35 0.87
CA LEU A 278 4.89 16.51 -0.27
C LEU A 278 3.79 15.46 -0.28
N TRP A 279 4.03 14.22 0.15
CA TRP A 279 2.98 13.20 0.21
C TRP A 279 1.81 13.60 1.14
N PRO A 280 2.06 14.09 2.38
CA PRO A 280 1.00 14.67 3.20
C PRO A 280 0.31 15.88 2.56
N VAL A 281 1.05 16.72 1.82
CA VAL A 281 0.45 17.85 1.09
C VAL A 281 -0.49 17.33 0.00
N ALA A 282 -0.09 16.33 -0.78
CA ALA A 282 -0.95 15.73 -1.80
C ALA A 282 -2.24 15.14 -1.20
N ILE A 283 -2.13 14.39 -0.10
CA ILE A 283 -3.29 13.87 0.64
C ILE A 283 -4.19 15.02 1.10
N ARG A 284 -3.62 16.08 1.68
CA ARG A 284 -4.39 17.20 2.20
C ARG A 284 -5.07 17.99 1.08
N THR A 285 -4.37 18.23 -0.02
CA THR A 285 -4.89 18.88 -1.22
C THR A 285 -6.02 18.05 -1.83
N ALA A 286 -5.86 16.73 -1.94
CA ALA A 286 -6.91 15.81 -2.38
C ALA A 286 -8.18 15.91 -1.50
N GLN A 287 -8.03 15.95 -0.18
CA GLN A 287 -9.15 16.17 0.75
C GLN A 287 -9.80 17.54 0.57
N MET A 288 -9.01 18.59 0.33
CA MET A 288 -9.53 19.95 0.07
C MET A 288 -10.34 20.03 -1.23
N LEU A 289 -9.92 19.27 -2.25
CA LEU A 289 -10.63 19.10 -3.51
C LEU A 289 -11.85 18.18 -3.37
N GLY A 290 -11.97 17.44 -2.27
CA GLY A 290 -13.10 16.58 -1.94
C GLY A 290 -13.09 15.23 -2.65
N ILE A 291 -11.96 14.79 -3.22
CA ILE A 291 -11.85 13.50 -3.93
C ILE A 291 -11.79 12.30 -2.97
N ASP A 292 -11.70 12.55 -1.66
CA ASP A 292 -11.83 11.56 -0.58
C ASP A 292 -13.29 11.14 -0.32
N ARG A 293 -14.25 11.67 -1.09
CA ARG A 293 -15.70 11.42 -0.93
C ARG A 293 -16.33 11.04 -2.26
N GLU A 294 -16.91 9.85 -2.31
CA GLU A 294 -17.61 9.33 -3.49
C GLU A 294 -18.77 10.23 -3.93
N GLU A 295 -19.46 10.88 -2.98
CA GLU A 295 -20.53 11.85 -3.27
C GLU A 295 -20.05 13.07 -4.05
N ASN A 296 -18.78 13.45 -3.92
CA ASN A 296 -18.17 14.51 -4.71
C ASN A 296 -17.66 13.98 -6.04
N LEU A 297 -17.02 12.80 -6.04
CA LEU A 297 -16.57 12.13 -7.27
C LEU A 297 -17.72 11.90 -8.26
N ALA A 298 -18.91 11.55 -7.76
CA ALA A 298 -20.11 11.37 -8.59
C ALA A 298 -20.58 12.65 -9.32
N LYS A 299 -20.04 13.82 -8.98
CA LYS A 299 -20.33 15.11 -9.65
C LYS A 299 -19.38 15.38 -10.83
N HIS A 300 -18.26 14.66 -10.91
CA HIS A 300 -17.31 14.78 -12.01
C HIS A 300 -17.76 13.96 -13.23
N PRO A 301 -17.28 14.30 -14.44
CA PRO A 301 -17.36 13.42 -15.60
C PRO A 301 -16.86 12.01 -15.26
N PRO A 302 -17.44 10.95 -15.87
CA PRO A 302 -17.10 9.56 -15.51
C PRO A 302 -15.61 9.23 -15.55
N LEU A 303 -14.90 9.72 -16.57
CA LEU A 303 -13.45 9.57 -16.72
C LEU A 303 -12.69 10.22 -15.55
N GLU A 304 -12.97 11.48 -15.24
CA GLU A 304 -12.35 12.21 -14.12
C GLU A 304 -12.66 11.56 -12.78
N ALA A 305 -13.92 11.18 -12.56
CA ALA A 305 -14.34 10.52 -11.32
C ALA A 305 -13.54 9.23 -11.08
N GLU A 306 -13.33 8.44 -12.13
CA GLU A 306 -12.55 7.21 -12.05
C GLU A 306 -11.05 7.47 -11.86
N LEU A 307 -10.48 8.42 -12.59
CA LEU A 307 -9.09 8.83 -12.42
C LEU A 307 -8.83 9.30 -10.98
N TYR A 308 -9.74 10.06 -10.39
CA TYR A 308 -9.60 10.56 -9.02
C TYR A 308 -9.80 9.47 -7.97
N ARG A 309 -10.63 8.45 -8.22
CA ARG A 309 -10.68 7.23 -7.37
C ARG A 309 -9.32 6.54 -7.35
N ARG A 310 -8.73 6.32 -8.53
CA ARG A 310 -7.43 5.64 -8.66
C ARG A 310 -6.33 6.42 -7.95
N LEU A 311 -6.26 7.73 -8.20
CA LEU A 311 -5.30 8.62 -7.56
C LEU A 311 -5.46 8.64 -6.03
N TRP A 312 -6.69 8.75 -5.51
CA TRP A 312 -6.94 8.70 -4.07
C TRP A 312 -6.44 7.39 -3.45
N TRP A 313 -6.76 6.25 -4.07
CA TRP A 313 -6.29 4.95 -3.57
C TRP A 313 -4.78 4.80 -3.67
N SER A 314 -4.11 5.33 -4.70
CA SER A 314 -2.64 5.37 -4.77
C SER A 314 -2.03 6.14 -3.58
N LEU A 315 -2.60 7.29 -3.23
CA LEU A 315 -2.14 8.06 -2.05
C LEU A 315 -2.35 7.29 -0.74
N VAL A 316 -3.49 6.62 -0.59
CA VAL A 316 -3.81 5.80 0.60
C VAL A 316 -2.90 4.58 0.70
N ILE A 317 -2.65 3.87 -0.40
CA ILE A 317 -1.67 2.78 -0.45
C ILE A 317 -0.31 3.30 0.00
N GLY A 318 0.10 4.45 -0.55
CA GLY A 318 1.36 5.09 -0.18
C GLY A 318 1.44 5.52 1.29
N ASP A 319 0.33 5.92 1.90
CA ASP A 319 0.29 6.22 3.33
C ASP A 319 0.36 4.95 4.20
N TRP A 320 -0.30 3.87 3.78
CA TRP A 320 -0.49 2.67 4.60
C TRP A 320 0.63 1.64 4.49
N LEU A 321 1.34 1.55 3.37
CA LEU A 321 2.39 0.55 3.14
C LEU A 321 3.82 1.09 3.31
N ILE A 322 4.07 2.39 3.08
CA ILE A 322 5.43 2.88 2.83
C ILE A 322 6.28 2.95 4.11
N VAL A 323 5.70 3.30 5.27
CA VAL A 323 6.47 3.45 6.53
C VAL A 323 5.73 2.91 7.75
N PRO A 324 5.89 1.63 8.12
CA PRO A 324 5.11 1.00 9.19
C PRO A 324 5.38 1.56 10.58
N TYR A 325 6.55 2.17 10.82
CA TYR A 325 6.86 2.78 12.10
C TYR A 325 6.13 4.12 12.32
N ARG A 326 5.60 4.76 11.27
CA ARG A 326 4.80 5.99 11.42
C ARG A 326 3.31 5.69 11.55
N THR A 327 2.60 6.57 12.24
CA THR A 327 1.14 6.53 12.26
C THR A 327 0.64 6.99 10.88
N PRO A 328 -0.24 6.22 10.21
CA PRO A 328 -0.85 6.65 8.95
C PRO A 328 -1.50 8.03 9.06
N LEU A 329 -1.38 8.84 8.01
CA LEU A 329 -1.97 10.16 7.91
C LEU A 329 -3.48 10.11 7.74
N VAL A 330 -3.97 9.08 7.03
CA VAL A 330 -5.39 8.88 6.73
C VAL A 330 -5.89 7.65 7.44
N ARG A 331 -6.97 7.79 8.22
CA ARG A 331 -7.68 6.65 8.80
C ARG A 331 -8.71 6.12 7.80
N ILE A 332 -9.00 4.83 7.91
CA ILE A 332 -10.05 4.21 7.08
C ILE A 332 -11.42 4.87 7.24
N ASP A 333 -11.70 5.44 8.42
CA ASP A 333 -12.94 6.15 8.72
C ASP A 333 -12.95 7.61 8.20
N ASP A 334 -11.80 8.15 7.77
CA ASP A 334 -11.68 9.55 7.38
C ASP A 334 -12.21 9.83 5.97
N PHE A 335 -12.36 8.80 5.13
CA PHE A 335 -12.78 8.93 3.73
C PHE A 335 -13.86 7.91 3.35
N ASN A 336 -14.51 8.11 2.20
CA ASN A 336 -15.48 7.17 1.67
C ASN A 336 -15.40 7.18 0.14
N VAL A 337 -14.51 6.36 -0.42
CA VAL A 337 -14.27 6.24 -1.87
C VAL A 337 -14.47 4.79 -2.28
N ASN A 338 -15.22 4.55 -3.36
CA ASN A 338 -15.45 3.21 -3.87
C ASN A 338 -14.13 2.58 -4.38
N MET A 339 -14.10 1.25 -4.52
CA MET A 339 -13.01 0.58 -5.22
C MET A 339 -12.96 1.08 -6.68
N PRO A 340 -11.77 1.26 -7.28
CA PRO A 340 -11.64 1.54 -8.70
C PRO A 340 -12.29 0.44 -9.55
N SER A 341 -12.71 0.81 -10.75
CA SER A 341 -13.19 -0.14 -11.76
C SER A 341 -12.04 -0.93 -12.37
N LEU A 342 -12.36 -2.05 -13.02
CA LEU A 342 -11.40 -2.84 -13.80
C LEU A 342 -11.11 -2.24 -15.18
N ALA A 343 -11.69 -1.10 -15.54
CA ALA A 343 -11.53 -0.53 -16.87
C ALA A 343 -10.07 -0.10 -17.11
N ASP A 344 -9.50 -0.35 -18.28
CA ASP A 344 -8.21 0.24 -18.64
C ASP A 344 -8.41 1.67 -19.18
N ASP A 345 -7.34 2.45 -19.31
CA ASP A 345 -7.41 3.83 -19.79
C ASP A 345 -8.12 3.92 -21.17
N ASP A 346 -7.80 3.02 -22.10
CA ASP A 346 -8.45 2.97 -23.42
C ASP A 346 -9.97 2.72 -23.34
N GLU A 347 -10.45 2.02 -22.30
CA GLU A 347 -11.86 1.74 -22.08
C GLU A 347 -12.59 2.93 -21.40
N LEU A 348 -11.85 3.83 -20.73
CA LEU A 348 -12.40 5.02 -20.09
C LEU A 348 -12.62 6.19 -21.07
N ALA A 349 -11.95 6.17 -22.22
CA ALA A 349 -12.06 7.20 -23.25
C ALA A 349 -13.44 7.24 -23.94
N ASP A 350 -14.24 6.17 -23.88
CA ASP A 350 -15.52 6.07 -24.59
C ASP A 350 -16.72 6.44 -23.69
N VAL A 351 -16.88 7.74 -23.45
CA VAL A 351 -18.02 8.34 -22.72
C VAL A 351 -19.26 8.36 -23.63
N GLY A 352 -19.76 7.19 -24.03
CA GLY A 352 -20.85 7.12 -25.02
C GLY A 352 -21.68 5.85 -25.09
N GLY A 353 -21.16 4.68 -24.74
CA GLY A 353 -21.97 3.47 -24.77
C GLY A 353 -21.18 2.18 -24.64
N VAL A 354 -21.60 1.35 -23.68
CA VAL A 354 -21.21 -0.06 -23.50
C VAL A 354 -19.70 -0.28 -23.63
N ILE A 355 -18.99 -0.21 -22.49
CA ILE A 355 -17.62 -0.71 -22.33
C ILE A 355 -17.56 -2.09 -23.02
N PRO A 356 -16.80 -2.26 -24.12
CA PRO A 356 -16.61 -3.57 -24.71
C PRO A 356 -15.81 -4.37 -23.69
N ALA A 357 -16.49 -5.19 -22.89
CA ALA A 357 -15.82 -5.99 -21.89
C ALA A 357 -14.76 -6.84 -22.59
N ARG A 358 -13.45 -6.58 -22.35
CA ARG A 358 -12.43 -7.56 -22.70
C ARG A 358 -12.86 -8.91 -22.11
N ALA A 359 -12.80 -9.95 -22.92
CA ALA A 359 -13.21 -11.28 -22.50
C ALA A 359 -12.43 -11.67 -21.23
N GLU A 360 -13.14 -12.03 -20.15
CA GLU A 360 -12.47 -12.72 -19.05
C GLU A 360 -11.85 -14.00 -19.61
N PRO A 361 -10.57 -14.31 -19.31
CA PRO A 361 -9.75 -13.79 -18.22
C PRO A 361 -8.56 -12.90 -18.68
N ASP A 362 -8.75 -11.95 -19.60
CA ASP A 362 -7.65 -11.08 -20.08
C ASP A 362 -6.99 -10.30 -18.91
N PRO A 363 -5.65 -10.35 -18.74
CA PRO A 363 -4.93 -9.63 -17.70
C PRO A 363 -5.12 -8.11 -17.79
N ARG A 364 -5.35 -7.47 -16.63
CA ARG A 364 -5.51 -6.01 -16.54
C ARG A 364 -4.61 -5.39 -15.47
N PRO A 365 -3.92 -4.26 -15.76
CA PRO A 365 -3.11 -3.55 -14.76
C PRO A 365 -3.88 -3.18 -13.50
N MET A 366 -5.18 -2.85 -13.63
CA MET A 366 -6.02 -2.46 -12.49
C MET A 366 -6.19 -3.57 -11.43
N GLN A 367 -6.04 -4.85 -11.80
CA GLN A 367 -6.14 -5.95 -10.84
C GLN A 367 -5.02 -5.90 -9.79
N TYR A 368 -3.84 -5.38 -10.15
CA TYR A 368 -2.74 -5.15 -9.23
C TYR A 368 -3.07 -4.07 -8.21
N GLN A 369 -3.62 -2.92 -8.63
CA GLN A 369 -4.01 -1.86 -7.69
C GLN A 369 -5.07 -2.36 -6.71
N LEU A 370 -6.07 -3.09 -7.21
CA LEU A 370 -7.12 -3.68 -6.37
C LEU A 370 -6.53 -4.65 -5.32
N ALA A 371 -5.57 -5.49 -5.72
CA ALA A 371 -4.86 -6.37 -4.80
C ALA A 371 -4.06 -5.59 -3.75
N LEU A 372 -3.37 -4.51 -4.16
CA LEU A 372 -2.65 -3.62 -3.25
C LEU A 372 -3.58 -2.93 -2.25
N ILE A 373 -4.76 -2.46 -2.68
CA ILE A 373 -5.75 -1.84 -1.78
C ILE A 373 -6.15 -2.83 -0.69
N GLU A 374 -6.46 -4.08 -1.06
CA GLU A 374 -6.86 -5.10 -0.09
C GLU A 374 -5.70 -5.48 0.85
N GLY A 375 -4.47 -5.61 0.32
CA GLY A 375 -3.27 -5.83 1.13
C GLY A 375 -3.01 -4.70 2.11
N ALA A 376 -3.12 -3.45 1.65
CA ALA A 376 -2.94 -2.24 2.46
C ALA A 376 -3.98 -2.14 3.58
N LYS A 377 -5.24 -2.51 3.34
CA LYS A 377 -6.28 -2.58 4.38
C LYS A 377 -5.92 -3.57 5.49
N ILE A 378 -5.42 -4.76 5.13
CA ILE A 378 -4.99 -5.79 6.09
C ILE A 378 -3.81 -5.27 6.92
N TYR A 379 -2.82 -4.68 6.26
CA TYR A 379 -1.65 -4.11 6.92
C TYR A 379 -2.02 -2.96 7.88
N TYR A 380 -2.86 -2.04 7.41
CA TYR A 380 -3.40 -0.93 8.20
C TYR A 380 -4.14 -1.45 9.44
N GLU A 381 -5.08 -2.38 9.28
CA GLU A 381 -5.84 -2.94 10.40
C GLU A 381 -4.91 -3.56 11.45
N PHE A 382 -3.91 -4.34 11.02
CA PHE A 382 -2.93 -4.94 11.92
C PHE A 382 -2.14 -3.87 12.70
N GLN A 383 -1.61 -2.85 12.01
CA GLN A 383 -0.85 -1.77 12.65
C GLN A 383 -1.70 -0.98 13.65
N GLN A 384 -2.95 -0.67 13.31
CA GLN A 384 -3.84 0.06 14.21
C GLN A 384 -4.20 -0.77 15.45
N MET A 385 -4.44 -2.07 15.28
CA MET A 385 -4.65 -2.97 16.41
C MET A 385 -3.39 -3.01 17.31
N LEU A 386 -2.21 -3.23 16.71
CA LEU A 386 -0.95 -3.28 17.46
C LEU A 386 -0.73 -2.01 18.30
N ARG A 387 -0.99 -0.83 17.72
CA ARG A 387 -0.88 0.48 18.38
C ARG A 387 -1.93 0.75 19.47
N ALA A 388 -3.12 0.19 19.36
CA ALA A 388 -4.25 0.52 20.23
C ALA A 388 -4.20 -0.10 21.64
N GLY A 389 -3.33 -1.08 21.92
CA GLY A 389 -3.51 -1.98 23.07
C GLY A 389 -2.28 -2.25 23.94
N LYS A 390 -2.56 -2.59 25.21
CA LYS A 390 -1.68 -3.41 26.05
C LYS A 390 -2.02 -4.87 25.74
N TRP A 391 -1.21 -5.50 24.91
CA TRP A 391 -1.45 -6.87 24.47
C TRP A 391 -0.95 -7.86 25.54
N MET A 392 -1.66 -8.97 25.72
CA MET A 392 -1.06 -10.15 26.32
C MET A 392 -0.39 -10.97 25.21
N GLU A 393 0.61 -11.79 25.56
CA GLU A 393 1.32 -12.64 24.60
C GLU A 393 0.36 -13.50 23.75
N ASN A 394 -0.62 -14.14 24.39
CA ASN A 394 -1.62 -14.97 23.71
C ASN A 394 -2.50 -14.17 22.74
N ASP A 395 -2.84 -12.92 23.09
CA ASP A 395 -3.66 -12.07 22.24
C ASP A 395 -2.88 -11.61 21.01
N ALA A 396 -1.58 -11.35 21.16
CA ALA A 396 -0.68 -11.01 20.06
C ALA A 396 -0.52 -12.21 19.10
N VAL A 397 -0.32 -13.41 19.61
CA VAL A 397 -0.27 -14.65 18.81
C VAL A 397 -1.57 -14.84 18.01
N ALA A 398 -2.72 -14.65 18.67
CA ALA A 398 -4.01 -14.78 18.02
C ALA A 398 -4.26 -13.68 16.97
N LEU A 399 -3.77 -12.45 17.20
CA LEU A 399 -3.83 -11.37 16.22
C LEU A 399 -3.04 -11.73 14.96
N VAL A 400 -1.77 -12.11 15.10
CA VAL A 400 -0.91 -12.47 13.96
C VAL A 400 -1.50 -13.62 13.17
N ALA A 401 -2.01 -14.66 13.85
CA ALA A 401 -2.65 -15.80 13.17
C ALA A 401 -3.87 -15.39 12.32
N ARG A 402 -4.74 -14.51 12.84
CA ARG A 402 -5.90 -14.01 12.08
C ARG A 402 -5.49 -13.11 10.91
N THR A 403 -4.46 -12.30 11.07
CA THR A 403 -3.94 -11.43 9.99
C THR A 403 -3.30 -12.26 8.88
N ASP A 404 -2.51 -13.28 9.25
CA ASP A 404 -1.91 -14.23 8.31
C ASP A 404 -2.97 -14.97 7.48
N GLU A 405 -4.07 -15.41 8.10
CA GLU A 405 -5.19 -16.03 7.38
C GLU A 405 -5.82 -15.09 6.34
N LYS A 406 -5.92 -13.78 6.65
CA LYS A 406 -6.42 -12.78 5.70
C LYS A 406 -5.48 -12.62 4.51
N ILE A 407 -4.16 -12.56 4.73
CA ILE A 407 -3.17 -12.51 3.64
C ILE A 407 -3.19 -13.77 2.79
N ALA A 408 -3.19 -14.95 3.41
CA ALA A 408 -3.25 -16.22 2.70
C ALA A 408 -4.51 -16.33 1.82
N LYS A 409 -5.65 -15.85 2.34
CA LYS A 409 -6.90 -15.77 1.56
C LYS A 409 -6.79 -14.80 0.39
N LEU A 410 -6.17 -13.63 0.58
CA LEU A 410 -5.94 -12.67 -0.50
C LEU A 410 -5.05 -13.28 -1.60
N ILE A 411 -3.92 -13.89 -1.23
CA ILE A 411 -3.01 -14.58 -2.17
C ILE A 411 -3.76 -15.64 -2.97
N ALA A 412 -4.60 -16.45 -2.32
CA ALA A 412 -5.38 -17.50 -2.99
C ALA A 412 -6.45 -16.96 -3.96
N GLN A 413 -6.87 -15.70 -3.79
CA GLN A 413 -7.87 -15.03 -4.62
C GLN A 413 -7.27 -14.20 -5.75
N LEU A 414 -5.93 -14.03 -5.77
CA LEU A 414 -5.26 -13.31 -6.84
C LEU A 414 -5.49 -14.01 -8.20
N PRO A 415 -5.65 -13.23 -9.29
CA PRO A 415 -5.57 -13.74 -10.65
C PRO A 415 -4.29 -14.54 -10.87
N ALA A 416 -4.33 -15.57 -11.72
CA ALA A 416 -3.19 -16.46 -11.97
C ALA A 416 -1.91 -15.69 -12.33
N PHE A 417 -2.00 -14.68 -13.18
CA PHE A 417 -0.84 -13.89 -13.61
C PHE A 417 -0.20 -13.03 -12.50
N LEU A 418 -0.89 -12.78 -11.37
CA LEU A 418 -0.36 -12.07 -10.21
C LEU A 418 0.16 -13.00 -9.11
N ARG A 419 -0.07 -14.31 -9.23
CA ARG A 419 0.38 -15.28 -8.24
C ARG A 419 1.82 -15.72 -8.50
N ALA A 420 2.56 -15.96 -7.42
CA ALA A 420 3.94 -16.50 -7.51
C ALA A 420 3.99 -17.88 -8.19
N ASP A 421 2.95 -18.70 -8.00
CA ASP A 421 2.79 -20.02 -8.62
C ASP A 421 1.91 -19.99 -9.88
N GLY A 422 1.72 -18.80 -10.46
CA GLY A 422 1.00 -18.61 -11.72
C GLY A 422 1.75 -19.16 -12.93
N ASP A 423 1.07 -19.23 -14.07
CA ASP A 423 1.65 -19.70 -15.33
C ASP A 423 2.92 -18.90 -15.71
N GLU A 424 3.88 -19.60 -16.32
CA GLU A 424 5.09 -18.97 -16.87
C GLU A 424 4.68 -17.94 -17.94
N VAL A 425 5.26 -16.75 -17.86
CA VAL A 425 5.04 -15.68 -18.84
C VAL A 425 5.80 -16.06 -20.12
N THR A 426 5.10 -16.23 -21.23
CA THR A 426 5.74 -16.49 -22.53
C THR A 426 6.32 -15.20 -23.12
N GLU A 427 7.23 -15.29 -24.10
CA GLU A 427 7.75 -14.11 -24.82
C GLU A 427 6.62 -13.28 -25.48
N ASP A 428 5.55 -13.95 -25.95
CA ASP A 428 4.37 -13.29 -26.51
C ASP A 428 3.57 -12.53 -25.43
N ASP A 429 3.46 -13.11 -24.24
CA ASP A 429 2.82 -12.46 -23.10
C ASP A 429 3.63 -11.25 -22.61
N GLU A 430 4.97 -11.34 -22.58
CA GLU A 430 5.83 -10.22 -22.19
C GLU A 430 5.72 -9.06 -23.18
N PHE A 431 5.68 -9.36 -24.48
CA PHE A 431 5.46 -8.34 -25.50
C PHE A 431 4.07 -7.68 -25.39
N ARG A 432 3.03 -8.48 -25.12
CA ARG A 432 1.65 -7.99 -25.04
C ARG A 432 1.33 -7.28 -23.72
N TYR A 433 1.97 -7.69 -22.63
CA TYR A 433 1.73 -7.20 -21.27
C TYR A 433 3.06 -6.94 -20.55
N PRO A 434 3.82 -5.91 -20.95
CA PRO A 434 5.16 -5.64 -20.41
C PRO A 434 5.20 -5.35 -18.90
N TRP A 435 4.05 -5.00 -18.32
CA TRP A 435 3.86 -4.73 -16.90
C TRP A 435 3.60 -5.99 -16.03
N MET A 436 3.24 -7.12 -16.65
CA MET A 436 2.68 -8.28 -15.94
C MET A 436 3.64 -8.87 -14.89
N GLU A 437 4.87 -9.14 -15.30
CA GLU A 437 5.86 -9.79 -14.44
C GLU A 437 6.33 -8.86 -13.30
N GLN A 438 6.42 -7.55 -13.57
CA GLN A 438 6.75 -6.56 -12.55
C GLN A 438 5.62 -6.46 -11.52
N GLN A 439 4.36 -6.41 -11.95
CA GLN A 439 3.22 -6.41 -11.04
C GLN A 439 3.15 -7.70 -10.20
N ARG A 440 3.36 -8.87 -10.82
CA ARG A 440 3.45 -10.17 -10.13
C ARG A 440 4.51 -10.13 -9.03
N SER A 441 5.71 -9.66 -9.37
CA SER A 441 6.83 -9.57 -8.43
C SER A 441 6.50 -8.62 -7.27
N ASN A 442 6.06 -7.40 -7.60
CA ASN A 442 5.76 -6.36 -6.60
C ASN A 442 4.66 -6.79 -5.62
N ILE A 443 3.56 -7.39 -6.10
CA ILE A 443 2.47 -7.83 -5.20
C ILE A 443 2.90 -9.01 -4.33
N CYS A 444 3.66 -9.96 -4.89
CA CYS A 444 4.20 -11.08 -4.10
C CYS A 444 5.13 -10.57 -3.00
N TYR A 445 6.05 -9.67 -3.33
CA TYR A 445 6.95 -9.05 -2.35
C TYR A 445 6.17 -8.30 -1.26
N THR A 446 5.17 -7.50 -1.65
CA THR A 446 4.34 -6.74 -0.70
C THR A 446 3.64 -7.64 0.31
N LEU A 447 2.97 -8.70 -0.16
CA LEU A 447 2.18 -9.57 0.71
C LEU A 447 3.07 -10.45 1.61
N LEU A 448 4.20 -10.93 1.09
CA LEU A 448 5.16 -11.73 1.84
C LEU A 448 5.97 -10.88 2.85
N ASP A 449 6.36 -9.66 2.49
CA ASP A 449 6.99 -8.71 3.44
C ASP A 449 6.02 -8.35 4.57
N GLY A 450 4.73 -8.18 4.26
CA GLY A 450 3.68 -8.06 5.26
C GLY A 450 3.66 -9.23 6.24
N GLN A 451 3.81 -10.46 5.76
CA GLN A 451 3.90 -11.65 6.60
C GLN A 451 5.14 -11.61 7.52
N ILE A 452 6.31 -11.22 7.00
CA ILE A 452 7.53 -11.01 7.82
C ILE A 452 7.27 -9.95 8.90
N ALA A 453 6.65 -8.82 8.55
CA ALA A 453 6.33 -7.76 9.49
C ALA A 453 5.38 -8.25 10.60
N PHE A 454 4.38 -9.08 10.28
CA PHE A 454 3.43 -9.59 11.28
C PHE A 454 4.08 -10.59 12.23
N PHE A 455 4.80 -11.59 11.69
CA PHE A 455 5.41 -12.62 12.52
C PHE A 455 6.62 -12.13 13.31
N SER A 456 7.37 -11.16 12.77
CA SER A 456 8.50 -10.56 13.50
C SER A 456 8.04 -9.89 14.80
N THR A 457 6.79 -9.41 14.90
CA THR A 457 6.29 -8.87 16.17
C THR A 457 6.38 -9.88 17.33
N LEU A 458 6.25 -11.17 17.04
CA LEU A 458 6.22 -12.26 18.03
C LEU A 458 7.62 -12.76 18.45
N THR A 459 8.70 -12.20 17.91
CA THR A 459 10.06 -12.70 18.22
C THR A 459 10.54 -12.31 19.63
N SER A 460 9.86 -11.36 20.27
CA SER A 460 10.07 -10.90 21.65
C SER A 460 9.25 -11.65 22.72
N LEU A 461 8.38 -12.60 22.34
CA LEU A 461 7.51 -13.35 23.26
C LEU A 461 8.30 -13.97 24.42
N GLY A 462 7.71 -14.10 25.60
CA GLY A 462 8.30 -14.71 26.79
C GLY A 462 8.35 -16.24 26.75
N PRO A 463 9.02 -16.91 27.73
CA PRO A 463 9.24 -18.36 27.72
C PRO A 463 7.97 -19.21 27.69
N ALA A 464 6.84 -18.68 28.18
CA ALA A 464 5.55 -19.35 28.13
C ALA A 464 5.11 -19.66 26.69
N GLU A 465 5.40 -18.76 25.76
CA GLU A 465 5.06 -18.87 24.34
C GLU A 465 6.29 -19.20 23.46
N ALA A 466 7.24 -19.99 23.99
CA ALA A 466 8.47 -20.35 23.27
C ALA A 466 8.21 -21.06 21.91
N ASN A 467 7.17 -21.88 21.84
CA ASN A 467 6.78 -22.56 20.59
C ASN A 467 6.26 -21.57 19.55
N ALA A 468 5.43 -20.59 19.96
CA ALA A 468 4.92 -19.56 19.07
C ALA A 468 6.06 -18.65 18.57
N ARG A 469 6.99 -18.29 19.46
CA ARG A 469 8.21 -17.54 19.11
C ARG A 469 9.08 -18.29 18.10
N SER A 470 9.31 -19.58 18.32
CA SER A 470 10.10 -20.43 17.42
C SER A 470 9.44 -20.52 16.05
N ARG A 471 8.13 -20.80 16.02
CA ARG A 471 7.34 -20.83 14.78
C ARG A 471 7.41 -19.49 14.04
N ALA A 472 7.26 -18.37 14.74
CA ALA A 472 7.32 -17.04 14.13
C ALA A 472 8.66 -16.80 13.44
N ARG A 473 9.78 -17.16 14.08
CA ARG A 473 11.11 -17.08 13.45
C ARG A 473 11.22 -17.97 12.22
N SER A 474 10.77 -19.23 12.31
CA SER A 474 10.80 -20.14 11.16
C SER A 474 9.98 -19.63 9.99
N VAL A 475 8.81 -19.02 10.24
CA VAL A 475 8.00 -18.38 9.19
C VAL A 475 8.76 -17.22 8.57
N CYS A 476 9.28 -16.27 9.37
CA CYS A 476 10.04 -15.14 8.83
C CYS A 476 11.23 -15.59 7.98
N VAL A 477 12.01 -16.58 8.44
CA VAL A 477 13.17 -17.11 7.70
C VAL A 477 12.75 -17.79 6.40
N ALA A 478 11.72 -18.66 6.45
CA ALA A 478 11.22 -19.34 5.26
C ALA A 478 10.66 -18.35 4.23
N THR A 479 9.84 -17.41 4.66
CA THR A 479 9.30 -16.34 3.80
C THR A 479 10.43 -15.49 3.23
N SER A 480 11.47 -15.19 4.02
CA SER A 480 12.62 -14.42 3.53
C SER A 480 13.35 -15.16 2.41
N ARG A 481 13.61 -16.45 2.57
CA ARG A 481 14.22 -17.29 1.52
C ARG A 481 13.37 -17.30 0.24
N THR A 482 12.04 -17.37 0.36
CA THR A 482 11.14 -17.31 -0.80
C THR A 482 11.24 -15.98 -1.54
N ILE A 483 11.18 -14.84 -0.85
CA ILE A 483 11.31 -13.52 -1.48
C ILE A 483 12.66 -13.40 -2.19
N LEU A 484 13.77 -13.76 -1.53
CA LEU A 484 15.10 -13.66 -2.12
C LEU A 484 15.28 -14.59 -3.31
N GLN A 485 14.71 -15.80 -3.25
CA GLN A 485 14.75 -16.72 -4.38
C GLN A 485 14.00 -16.15 -5.58
N LEU A 486 12.79 -15.63 -5.39
CA LEU A 486 12.00 -15.00 -6.46
C LEU A 486 12.75 -13.81 -7.07
N ALA A 487 13.34 -12.97 -6.23
CA ALA A 487 14.10 -11.80 -6.69
C ALA A 487 15.35 -12.16 -7.49
N LEU A 488 16.09 -13.17 -7.06
CA LEU A 488 17.33 -13.61 -7.72
C LEU A 488 17.10 -14.52 -8.94
N GLN A 489 15.87 -15.05 -9.12
CA GLN A 489 15.46 -15.75 -10.33
C GLN A 489 14.96 -14.79 -11.41
N GLY A 490 14.47 -13.61 -11.01
CA GLY A 490 14.07 -12.55 -11.93
C GLY A 490 15.26 -11.84 -12.58
N ARG A 491 14.97 -10.83 -13.40
CA ARG A 491 15.99 -9.97 -14.00
C ARG A 491 16.44 -8.87 -13.02
N ASP A 492 17.76 -8.65 -12.91
CA ASP A 492 18.37 -7.68 -12.00
C ASP A 492 18.05 -6.21 -12.35
N ASP A 493 17.84 -5.92 -13.64
CA ASP A 493 17.43 -4.61 -14.19
C ASP A 493 16.15 -4.07 -13.51
N ARG A 494 15.26 -4.96 -13.06
CA ARG A 494 13.96 -4.63 -12.44
C ARG A 494 14.03 -4.28 -10.95
N ILE A 495 15.16 -4.51 -10.29
CA ILE A 495 15.38 -4.12 -8.89
C ILE A 495 15.80 -2.64 -8.85
N LYS A 496 14.89 -1.74 -9.18
CA LYS A 496 15.16 -0.29 -9.26
C LYS A 496 14.25 0.56 -8.41
N ASN A 497 12.97 0.22 -8.37
CA ASN A 497 12.02 1.00 -7.61
C ASN A 497 12.34 0.92 -6.10
N TRP A 498 12.06 2.00 -5.39
CA TRP A 498 12.40 2.13 -3.98
C TRP A 498 11.69 1.08 -3.12
N PHE A 499 10.49 0.64 -3.52
CA PHE A 499 9.69 -0.35 -2.81
C PHE A 499 10.34 -1.74 -2.80
N THR A 500 10.80 -2.22 -3.96
CA THR A 500 11.49 -3.51 -4.12
C THR A 500 12.80 -3.49 -3.34
N ILE A 501 13.59 -2.40 -3.43
CA ILE A 501 14.84 -2.26 -2.66
C ILE A 501 14.57 -2.31 -1.16
N THR A 502 13.54 -1.61 -0.70
CA THR A 502 13.14 -1.63 0.71
C THR A 502 12.74 -3.04 1.16
N THR A 503 11.96 -3.75 0.34
CA THR A 503 11.51 -5.12 0.64
C THR A 503 12.69 -6.08 0.70
N LEU A 504 13.62 -6.02 -0.26
CA LEU A 504 14.83 -6.86 -0.27
C LEU A 504 15.72 -6.55 0.93
N PHE A 505 15.89 -5.28 1.26
CA PHE A 505 16.61 -4.87 2.46
C PHE A 505 16.00 -5.48 3.73
N MET A 506 14.69 -5.32 3.91
CA MET A 506 13.96 -5.86 5.08
C MET A 506 14.02 -7.38 5.16
N THR A 507 13.91 -8.04 4.01
CA THR A 507 14.04 -9.49 3.86
C THR A 507 15.43 -9.97 4.26
N CYS A 508 16.49 -9.30 3.78
CA CYS A 508 17.86 -9.62 4.17
C CYS A 508 18.10 -9.40 5.67
N ILE A 509 17.64 -8.28 6.24
CA ILE A 509 17.75 -8.02 7.69
C ILE A 509 16.98 -9.07 8.51
N SER A 510 15.77 -9.44 8.08
CA SER A 510 14.99 -10.53 8.69
C SER A 510 15.79 -11.83 8.71
N LEU A 511 16.40 -12.22 7.59
CA LEU A 511 17.22 -13.43 7.50
C LEU A 511 18.46 -13.35 8.41
N ILE A 512 19.20 -12.23 8.38
CA ILE A 512 20.40 -12.02 9.21
C ILE A 512 20.09 -12.09 10.71
N THR A 513 18.98 -11.48 11.13
CA THR A 513 18.64 -11.31 12.55
C THR A 513 17.91 -12.51 13.13
N LEU A 514 17.09 -13.22 12.34
CA LEU A 514 16.20 -14.28 12.83
C LEU A 514 16.70 -15.70 12.54
N GLN A 515 17.72 -15.85 11.70
CA GLN A 515 18.38 -17.15 11.48
C GLN A 515 18.98 -17.70 12.79
N GLN A 516 18.72 -18.98 13.06
CA GLN A 516 19.19 -19.69 14.25
C GLN A 516 20.55 -20.36 14.01
N GLY A 517 21.36 -20.47 15.07
CA GLY A 517 22.65 -21.16 15.04
C GLY A 517 22.56 -22.68 15.09
N ASP A 518 21.36 -23.23 15.29
CA ASP A 518 21.11 -24.68 15.31
C ASP A 518 20.90 -25.25 13.89
N GLU A 519 20.75 -24.39 12.87
CA GLU A 519 20.80 -24.80 11.47
C GLU A 519 22.23 -25.26 11.11
N GLY A 520 22.34 -26.33 10.33
CA GLY A 520 23.66 -26.83 9.90
C GLY A 520 24.46 -25.72 9.21
N PRO A 521 25.80 -25.70 9.36
CA PRO A 521 26.64 -24.61 8.86
C PRO A 521 26.43 -24.34 7.36
N ASP A 522 26.18 -25.37 6.57
CA ASP A 522 25.93 -25.25 5.12
C ASP A 522 24.68 -24.43 4.80
N THR A 523 23.61 -24.54 5.61
CA THR A 523 22.37 -23.77 5.42
C THR A 523 22.59 -22.29 5.76
N VAL A 524 23.31 -22.03 6.84
CA VAL A 524 23.69 -20.66 7.22
C VAL A 524 24.51 -19.99 6.13
N TRP A 525 25.49 -20.70 5.57
CA TRP A 525 26.32 -20.13 4.52
C TRP A 525 25.59 -19.94 3.19
N ALA A 526 24.62 -20.79 2.86
CA ALA A 526 23.77 -20.59 1.68
C ALA A 526 22.93 -19.30 1.79
N ASP A 527 22.38 -19.02 2.97
CA ASP A 527 21.62 -17.79 3.22
C ASP A 527 22.54 -16.55 3.16
N VAL A 528 23.72 -16.62 3.77
CA VAL A 528 24.72 -15.54 3.71
C VAL A 528 25.12 -15.23 2.27
N GLU A 529 25.38 -16.26 1.45
CA GLU A 529 25.70 -16.07 0.03
C GLU A 529 24.53 -15.47 -0.75
N THR A 530 23.29 -15.84 -0.41
CA THR A 530 22.08 -15.25 -0.99
C THR A 530 21.98 -13.75 -0.68
N VAL A 531 22.25 -13.35 0.56
CA VAL A 531 22.31 -11.93 0.95
C VAL A 531 23.43 -11.20 0.20
N TYR A 532 24.59 -11.84 0.02
CA TYR A 532 25.68 -11.22 -0.75
C TYR A 532 25.32 -10.98 -2.21
N LYS A 533 24.56 -11.86 -2.86
CA LYS A 533 24.06 -11.62 -4.23
C LYS A 533 23.19 -10.37 -4.29
N VAL A 534 22.32 -10.16 -3.31
CA VAL A 534 21.54 -8.91 -3.19
C VAL A 534 22.45 -7.72 -3.00
N CYS A 535 23.47 -7.80 -2.13
CA CYS A 535 24.46 -6.73 -1.98
C CYS A 535 25.19 -6.42 -3.28
N ASP A 536 25.51 -7.43 -4.09
CA ASP A 536 26.19 -7.26 -5.38
C ASP A 536 25.27 -6.50 -6.38
N ILE A 537 23.97 -6.80 -6.41
CA ILE A 537 22.96 -6.07 -7.20
C ILE A 537 22.84 -4.61 -6.70
N LEU A 538 22.72 -4.39 -5.39
CA LEU A 538 22.62 -3.05 -4.81
C LEU A 538 23.87 -2.21 -5.09
N ARG A 539 25.06 -2.85 -5.08
CA ARG A 539 26.33 -2.18 -5.40
C ARG A 539 26.37 -1.73 -6.86
N ALA A 540 25.90 -2.57 -7.79
CA ALA A 540 25.85 -2.21 -9.21
C ALA A 540 24.97 -0.97 -9.47
N LYS A 541 23.92 -0.76 -8.67
CA LYS A 541 22.98 0.36 -8.81
C LYS A 541 23.30 1.58 -7.93
N GLY A 542 24.31 1.48 -7.07
CA GLY A 542 24.55 2.47 -6.01
C GLY A 542 24.87 3.89 -6.51
N SER A 543 25.46 4.02 -7.70
CA SER A 543 25.77 5.31 -8.34
C SER A 543 24.52 6.11 -8.70
N GLU A 544 23.43 5.43 -9.06
CA GLU A 544 22.20 6.02 -9.58
C GLU A 544 21.04 5.98 -8.56
N ASN A 545 21.17 5.13 -7.53
CA ASN A 545 20.15 4.91 -6.51
C ASN A 545 20.73 5.08 -5.10
N ARG A 546 20.33 6.18 -4.45
CA ARG A 546 20.77 6.55 -3.09
C ARG A 546 20.24 5.59 -2.04
N LEU A 547 19.04 5.05 -2.22
CA LEU A 547 18.48 4.04 -1.31
C LEU A 547 19.25 2.72 -1.39
N ALA A 548 19.65 2.29 -2.60
CA ALA A 548 20.47 1.09 -2.79
C ALA A 548 21.84 1.24 -2.11
N SER A 549 22.49 2.39 -2.27
CA SER A 549 23.73 2.71 -1.57
C SER A 549 23.58 2.66 -0.05
N ALA A 550 22.55 3.30 0.51
CA ALA A 550 22.27 3.27 1.95
C ALA A 550 21.98 1.84 2.46
N ALA A 551 21.17 1.08 1.71
CA ALA A 551 20.85 -0.32 2.03
C ALA A 551 22.10 -1.20 2.05
N LEU A 552 22.98 -1.06 1.06
CA LEU A 552 24.24 -1.80 0.96
C LEU A 552 25.12 -1.56 2.19
N GLU A 553 25.33 -0.29 2.59
CA GLU A 553 26.16 0.04 3.76
C GLU A 553 25.62 -0.54 5.06
N ILE A 554 24.29 -0.52 5.25
CA ILE A 554 23.64 -1.09 6.44
C ILE A 554 23.73 -2.62 6.43
N LEU A 555 23.47 -3.27 5.29
CA LEU A 555 23.55 -4.72 5.14
C LEU A 555 24.97 -5.24 5.41
N GLU A 556 25.99 -4.61 4.82
CA GLU A 556 27.38 -5.00 5.08
C GLU A 556 27.77 -4.85 6.54
N ARG A 557 27.27 -3.82 7.24
CA ARG A 557 27.47 -3.67 8.69
C ARG A 557 26.74 -4.76 9.48
N ALA A 558 25.49 -5.09 9.11
CA ALA A 558 24.71 -6.14 9.76
C ALA A 558 25.37 -7.51 9.62
N ILE A 559 25.84 -7.86 8.41
CA ILE A 559 26.58 -9.09 8.13
C ILE A 559 27.85 -9.18 8.99
N ARG A 560 28.67 -8.11 9.03
CA ARG A 560 29.91 -8.08 9.83
C ARG A 560 29.65 -8.30 11.32
N ARG A 561 28.57 -7.71 11.86
CA ARG A 561 28.18 -7.87 13.27
C ARG A 561 27.73 -9.30 13.58
N ARG A 562 27.00 -9.94 12.66
CA ARG A 562 26.45 -11.29 12.86
C ARG A 562 27.49 -12.39 12.62
N TRP A 563 28.32 -12.26 11.59
CA TRP A 563 29.28 -13.27 11.13
C TRP A 563 30.69 -12.68 10.91
N PRO A 564 31.43 -12.34 11.98
CA PRO A 564 32.72 -11.67 11.88
C PRO A 564 33.84 -12.52 11.25
N ALA A 565 33.68 -13.84 11.18
CA ALA A 565 34.68 -14.78 10.67
C ALA A 565 34.48 -15.19 9.20
N HIS A 566 33.55 -14.56 8.46
CA HIS A 566 33.24 -14.96 7.09
C HIS A 566 34.33 -14.52 6.08
N PRO A 567 34.74 -15.38 5.12
CA PRO A 567 35.94 -15.16 4.30
C PRO A 567 35.80 -14.23 3.08
N ARG A 568 34.61 -13.75 2.68
CA ARG A 568 34.49 -12.81 1.54
C ARG A 568 35.15 -11.46 1.92
N PRO A 569 36.20 -11.00 1.20
CA PRO A 569 36.76 -9.66 1.42
C PRO A 569 35.70 -8.62 1.03
N ILE A 570 35.39 -7.73 1.96
CA ILE A 570 34.43 -6.64 1.74
C ILE A 570 35.20 -5.48 1.10
N HIS A 571 34.75 -5.00 -0.06
CA HIS A 571 35.30 -3.79 -0.66
C HIS A 571 34.95 -2.60 0.22
N ILE A 572 35.96 -2.05 0.90
CA ILE A 572 35.87 -0.75 1.55
C ILE A 572 35.83 0.29 0.41
N PRO A 573 34.80 1.13 0.29
CA PRO A 573 34.85 2.26 -0.63
C PRO A 573 36.05 3.12 -0.22
N THR A 574 37.02 3.29 -1.12
CA THR A 574 38.02 4.34 -0.94
C THR A 574 37.28 5.67 -0.91
N LEU A 575 37.37 6.34 0.25
CA LEU A 575 36.82 7.68 0.54
C LEU A 575 37.13 8.71 -0.54
#